data_AF-A0A381V553-F1
#
_entry.id   AF-A0A381V553-F1
#
_cell.length_a   1.000
_cell.length_b   1.000
_cell.length_c   1.000
_cell.angle_alpha   90.00
_cell.angle_beta   90.00
_cell.angle_gamma   90.00
#
_symmetry.space_group_name_H-M   'P 1'
#
loop_
_entity.id
_entity.type
_entity.pdbx_description
1 polymer ?
#
loop_
_entity_poly.entity_id
_entity_poly.type
_entity_poly.pdbx_seq_one_letter_code
_entity_poly.pdbx_strand_id
1 'polypeptide(L)'
;MKLKIAIILIGISLFSSILYGTDKITSENPSDAASIKIGLSSIDSSSCKICSEGGIFYDSGCKRCIQDGVVLTAHVANDRFYRLGWSNDDGMYYGDKMCEGSKNFPNANTNENDAYWIEIAKDGLELKSNIYTDANFSKLYDSTSITMCSNPTDLQYVRVSNEDGKPSGNGGKLFGYIDDIKIYNKKISSKNYDKAVFSTTFDECVNKSCNNKWFLQNSERIFVESQKQHLQFLSAVTGTNDYAHFTLDTILPDSWTMRFKLYIDNLEPHPGGKGFLGIEPTDRQLIFGIPSFVLPFISYMISREISSKFLGSLIVVSGIIILIGITINLSSLIQNLDSTDITHIIKFTIMIIIATFLIILGSWKIKKYTIRR
;
A
#
# COMPACT_ATOMS: atom_id res chain seq x y z
N MET A 1 31.85 39.59 -12.34
CA MET A 1 30.60 39.37 -11.60
C MET A 1 29.75 38.23 -12.18
N LYS A 2 29.31 38.30 -13.46
CA LYS A 2 28.49 37.26 -14.11
C LYS A 2 29.04 35.82 -14.01
N LEU A 3 30.36 35.62 -14.17
CA LEU A 3 30.99 34.29 -14.02
C LEU A 3 30.87 33.73 -12.60
N LYS A 4 31.07 34.57 -11.57
CA LYS A 4 30.95 34.14 -10.16
C LYS A 4 29.51 33.71 -9.86
N ILE A 5 28.53 34.47 -10.33
CA ILE A 5 27.10 34.14 -10.21
C ILE A 5 26.79 32.81 -10.89
N ALA A 6 27.26 32.61 -12.13
CA ALA A 6 27.05 31.36 -12.86
C ALA A 6 27.65 30.13 -12.15
N ILE A 7 28.85 30.27 -11.56
CA ILE A 7 29.47 29.20 -10.75
C ILE A 7 28.62 28.91 -9.50
N ILE A 8 28.12 29.93 -8.81
CA ILE A 8 27.26 29.76 -7.62
C ILE A 8 25.97 29.01 -7.99
N LEU A 9 25.31 29.37 -9.10
CA LEU A 9 24.07 28.70 -9.54
C LEU A 9 24.29 27.20 -9.83
N ILE A 10 25.42 26.86 -10.44
CA ILE A 10 25.82 25.46 -10.68
C ILE A 10 26.14 24.75 -9.36
N GLY A 11 26.80 25.42 -8.42
CA GLY A 11 27.06 24.88 -7.09
C GLY A 11 25.77 24.51 -6.35
N ILE A 12 24.79 25.42 -6.37
CA ILE A 12 23.44 25.17 -5.81
C ILE A 12 22.79 24.00 -6.52
N SER A 13 22.84 23.96 -7.85
CA SER A 13 22.27 22.86 -8.64
C SER A 13 22.82 21.50 -8.24
N LEU A 14 24.15 21.37 -8.13
CA LEU A 14 24.80 20.12 -7.78
C LEU A 14 24.45 19.69 -6.34
N PHE A 15 24.42 20.64 -5.41
CA PHE A 15 23.99 20.39 -4.04
C PHE A 15 22.53 19.90 -3.99
N SER A 16 21.63 20.56 -4.74
CA SER A 16 20.24 20.14 -4.88
C SER A 16 20.11 18.75 -5.51
N SER A 17 20.89 18.39 -6.53
CA SER A 17 20.89 17.03 -7.11
C SER A 17 21.24 15.96 -6.07
N ILE A 18 22.27 16.22 -5.27
CA ILE A 18 22.74 15.27 -4.25
C ILE A 18 21.69 15.12 -3.15
N LEU A 19 21.12 16.22 -2.65
CA LEU A 19 20.05 16.18 -1.66
C LEU A 19 18.79 15.49 -2.18
N TYR A 20 18.38 15.80 -3.42
CA TYR A 20 17.25 15.11 -4.06
C TYR A 20 17.47 13.61 -4.13
N GLY A 21 18.63 13.18 -4.64
CA GLY A 21 18.94 11.76 -4.82
C GLY A 21 19.06 11.01 -3.50
N THR A 22 19.77 11.58 -2.52
CA THR A 22 19.92 10.97 -1.19
C THR A 22 18.59 10.87 -0.47
N ASP A 23 17.79 11.95 -0.44
CA ASP A 23 16.45 11.90 0.16
C ASP A 23 15.57 10.88 -0.54
N LYS A 24 15.52 10.88 -1.88
CA LYS A 24 14.73 9.92 -2.66
C LYS A 24 15.14 8.47 -2.39
N ILE A 25 16.44 8.15 -2.36
CA ILE A 25 16.93 6.80 -2.08
C ILE A 25 16.53 6.37 -0.66
N THR A 26 16.74 7.24 0.34
CA THR A 26 16.33 6.95 1.72
C THR A 26 14.81 6.89 1.90
N SER A 27 14.06 7.35 0.91
CA SER A 27 12.60 7.33 0.92
C SER A 27 12.01 6.06 0.35
N GLU A 28 12.81 5.22 -0.31
CA GLU A 28 12.35 3.90 -0.74
C GLU A 28 12.05 3.09 0.51
N ASN A 29 10.76 2.93 0.79
CA ASN A 29 10.29 2.07 1.85
C ASN A 29 9.88 0.74 1.20
N PRO A 30 10.73 -0.30 1.25
CA PRO A 30 10.44 -1.58 0.62
C PRO A 30 9.36 -2.37 1.38
N SER A 31 8.98 -1.93 2.59
CA SER A 31 7.95 -2.61 3.39
C SER A 31 6.56 -2.30 2.85
N ASP A 32 5.71 -3.32 2.77
CA ASP A 32 4.29 -3.15 2.43
C ASP A 32 3.56 -2.28 3.48
N ALA A 33 2.32 -1.91 3.20
CA ALA A 33 1.44 -1.29 4.19
C ALA A 33 0.93 -2.30 5.22
N ALA A 34 0.88 -1.89 6.49
CA ALA A 34 0.18 -2.64 7.52
C ALA A 34 -1.31 -2.78 7.13
N SER A 35 -1.87 -3.97 7.38
CA SER A 35 -3.25 -4.27 7.04
C SER A 35 -3.90 -5.21 8.04
N ILE A 36 -5.22 -5.18 8.13
CA ILE A 36 -6.03 -6.20 8.79
C ILE A 36 -7.04 -6.74 7.78
N LYS A 37 -7.14 -8.05 7.69
CA LYS A 37 -8.08 -8.77 6.83
C LYS A 37 -9.09 -9.48 7.69
N ILE A 38 -10.36 -9.26 7.38
CA ILE A 38 -11.51 -9.75 8.15
C ILE A 38 -12.48 -10.38 7.18
N GLY A 39 -12.84 -11.64 7.40
CA GLY A 39 -13.82 -12.30 6.55
C GLY A 39 -13.92 -13.80 6.78
N LEU A 40 -14.14 -14.52 5.68
CA LEU A 40 -14.44 -15.94 5.66
C LEU A 40 -13.46 -16.70 4.78
N SER A 41 -13.08 -17.91 5.19
CA SER A 41 -12.19 -18.79 4.42
C SER A 41 -12.63 -20.25 4.42
N SER A 42 -12.16 -20.99 3.41
CA SER A 42 -12.42 -22.43 3.26
C SER A 42 -11.57 -23.30 4.18
N ILE A 43 -10.41 -22.79 4.60
CA ILE A 43 -9.50 -23.48 5.50
C ILE A 43 -9.17 -22.64 6.73
N ASP A 44 -8.73 -23.33 7.78
CA ASP A 44 -8.14 -22.66 8.93
C ASP A 44 -6.82 -21.96 8.55
N SER A 45 -6.47 -20.95 9.32
CA SER A 45 -5.25 -20.17 9.10
C SER A 45 -3.97 -20.89 9.57
N SER A 46 -4.06 -22.10 10.13
CA SER A 46 -2.89 -22.87 10.62
C SER A 46 -2.04 -23.41 9.47
N SER A 47 -2.66 -23.67 8.33
CA SER A 47 -2.03 -24.07 7.07
C SER A 47 -1.14 -22.99 6.44
N CYS A 48 -1.28 -21.72 6.89
CA CYS A 48 -0.54 -20.59 6.35
C CYS A 48 0.95 -20.67 6.69
N LYS A 49 1.79 -20.92 5.67
CA LYS A 49 3.25 -20.96 5.84
C LYS A 49 3.86 -19.57 5.75
N ILE A 50 4.81 -19.29 6.63
CA ILE A 50 5.75 -18.16 6.49
C ILE A 50 6.66 -18.49 5.29
N CYS A 51 6.80 -17.61 4.29
CA CYS A 51 7.71 -17.92 3.19
C CYS A 51 9.17 -17.87 3.65
N SER A 52 9.98 -18.77 3.07
CA SER A 52 11.41 -18.86 3.29
C SER A 52 12.13 -17.68 2.63
N GLU A 53 13.21 -17.19 3.25
CA GLU A 53 14.12 -16.22 2.64
C GLU A 53 14.68 -16.76 1.31
N GLY A 54 14.61 -15.95 0.25
CA GLY A 54 14.99 -16.34 -1.12
C GLY A 54 13.95 -17.20 -1.87
N GLY A 55 12.77 -17.44 -1.30
CA GLY A 55 11.66 -18.10 -1.99
C GLY A 55 11.01 -17.19 -3.05
N ILE A 56 10.36 -17.80 -4.05
CA ILE A 56 9.70 -17.07 -5.16
C ILE A 56 8.61 -16.06 -4.74
N PHE A 57 8.10 -16.17 -3.51
CA PHE A 57 7.10 -15.27 -2.93
C PHE A 57 7.66 -14.41 -1.78
N TYR A 58 8.97 -14.42 -1.58
CA TYR A 58 9.61 -13.71 -0.48
C TYR A 58 9.56 -12.19 -0.67
N ASP A 59 9.87 -11.73 -1.90
CA ASP A 59 9.93 -10.31 -2.26
C ASP A 59 8.55 -9.70 -2.62
N SER A 60 7.50 -10.52 -2.74
CA SER A 60 6.14 -10.09 -3.13
C SER A 60 5.12 -10.15 -1.98
N GLY A 61 5.62 -10.11 -0.74
CA GLY A 61 4.80 -10.28 0.46
C GLY A 61 4.77 -11.73 0.93
N CYS A 62 5.25 -11.97 2.15
CA CYS A 62 5.69 -13.28 2.60
C CYS A 62 4.60 -14.13 3.27
N LYS A 63 3.40 -14.16 2.69
CA LYS A 63 2.41 -15.18 3.03
C LYS A 63 1.29 -15.22 2.01
N ARG A 64 1.29 -16.32 1.25
CA ARG A 64 0.10 -16.85 0.60
C ARG A 64 -0.45 -17.93 1.50
N CYS A 65 -1.52 -17.64 2.23
CA CYS A 65 -2.42 -18.70 2.66
C CYS A 65 -3.14 -19.14 1.39
N ILE A 66 -2.79 -20.30 0.87
CA ILE A 66 -3.50 -20.92 -0.26
C ILE A 66 -4.90 -21.23 0.25
N GLN A 67 -5.88 -20.38 -0.06
CA GLN A 67 -7.24 -20.54 0.41
C GLN A 67 -8.26 -19.82 -0.46
N ASP A 68 -9.46 -20.38 -0.49
CA ASP A 68 -10.64 -19.71 -1.00
C ASP A 68 -11.25 -18.87 0.11
N GLY A 69 -11.85 -17.75 -0.26
CA GLY A 69 -12.40 -16.87 0.75
C GLY A 69 -12.91 -15.55 0.24
N VAL A 70 -13.47 -14.80 1.17
CA VAL A 70 -13.92 -13.43 0.99
C VAL A 70 -13.42 -12.62 2.18
N VAL A 71 -12.79 -11.47 1.92
CA VAL A 71 -12.36 -10.56 2.99
C VAL A 71 -12.62 -9.11 2.67
N LEU A 72 -12.85 -8.35 3.73
CA LEU A 72 -12.53 -6.94 3.75
C LEU A 72 -11.10 -6.76 4.27
N THR A 73 -10.28 -6.04 3.52
CA THR A 73 -8.99 -5.53 3.97
C THR A 73 -9.15 -4.07 4.39
N ALA A 74 -8.65 -3.71 5.57
CA ALA A 74 -8.39 -2.34 5.95
C ALA A 74 -6.87 -2.15 6.05
N HIS A 75 -6.30 -1.15 5.37
CA HIS A 75 -4.86 -0.97 5.26
C HIS A 75 -4.46 0.50 5.24
N VAL A 76 -3.22 0.77 5.67
CA VAL A 76 -2.74 2.13 5.94
C VAL A 76 -2.05 2.81 4.75
N ALA A 77 -2.28 2.32 3.53
CA ALA A 77 -1.76 2.93 2.29
C ALA A 77 -2.57 4.17 1.87
N ASN A 78 -1.89 5.18 1.32
CA ASN A 78 -2.43 6.53 1.10
C ASN A 78 -3.54 6.68 0.06
N ASP A 79 -3.78 5.66 -0.78
CA ASP A 79 -4.69 5.85 -1.92
C ASP A 79 -6.13 5.45 -1.62
N ARG A 80 -6.37 4.36 -0.88
CA ARG A 80 -7.70 3.86 -0.49
C ARG A 80 -7.58 2.98 0.74
N PHE A 81 -8.36 3.19 1.79
CA PHE A 81 -8.14 2.46 3.04
C PHE A 81 -8.76 1.06 3.05
N TYR A 82 -9.88 0.89 2.36
CA TYR A 82 -10.66 -0.33 2.37
C TYR A 82 -10.69 -1.01 1.00
N ARG A 83 -10.56 -2.33 1.01
CA ARG A 83 -10.64 -3.18 -0.18
C ARG A 83 -11.46 -4.42 0.09
N LEU A 84 -12.43 -4.70 -0.78
CA LEU A 84 -13.15 -5.97 -0.80
C LEU A 84 -12.39 -6.95 -1.69
N GLY A 85 -12.26 -8.20 -1.28
CA GLY A 85 -11.52 -9.22 -2.00
C GLY A 85 -12.16 -10.61 -1.92
N TRP A 86 -12.00 -11.41 -2.97
CA TRP A 86 -12.46 -12.80 -3.06
C TRP A 86 -11.45 -13.68 -3.81
N SER A 87 -11.46 -14.99 -3.54
CA SER A 87 -10.65 -15.96 -4.27
C SER A 87 -11.28 -17.35 -4.30
N ASN A 88 -11.04 -18.07 -5.40
CA ASN A 88 -11.51 -19.44 -5.62
C ASN A 88 -10.49 -20.29 -6.42
N ASP A 89 -9.21 -19.95 -6.32
CA ASP A 89 -8.10 -20.64 -7.00
C ASP A 89 -6.84 -20.70 -6.13
N ASP A 90 -7.01 -20.74 -4.82
CA ASP A 90 -5.92 -20.68 -3.85
C ASP A 90 -5.11 -19.35 -3.85
N GLY A 91 -5.52 -18.34 -4.61
CA GLY A 91 -4.85 -17.04 -4.68
C GLY A 91 -5.47 -16.02 -3.74
N MET A 92 -4.85 -15.70 -2.60
CA MET A 92 -5.34 -14.74 -1.58
C MET A 92 -6.04 -13.48 -2.14
N TYR A 93 -7.36 -13.58 -2.32
CA TYR A 93 -8.21 -12.46 -2.73
C TYR A 93 -7.84 -11.84 -4.10
N TYR A 94 -7.17 -12.61 -4.96
CA TYR A 94 -6.79 -12.25 -6.33
C TYR A 94 -7.81 -12.72 -7.37
N GLY A 95 -8.84 -13.45 -6.95
CA GLY A 95 -9.96 -13.89 -7.77
C GLY A 95 -9.70 -15.29 -8.24
N ASP A 96 -9.66 -15.46 -9.55
CA ASP A 96 -9.25 -16.69 -10.19
C ASP A 96 -8.53 -16.42 -11.52
N LYS A 97 -8.24 -17.48 -12.27
CA LYS A 97 -7.64 -17.37 -13.63
C LYS A 97 -8.50 -16.59 -14.63
N MET A 98 -9.78 -16.37 -14.33
CA MET A 98 -10.76 -15.78 -15.24
C MET A 98 -11.01 -14.30 -14.94
N CYS A 99 -10.94 -13.86 -13.67
CA CYS A 99 -11.00 -12.44 -13.33
C CYS A 99 -10.39 -12.05 -11.99
N GLU A 100 -10.17 -10.74 -11.85
CA GLU A 100 -9.62 -10.10 -10.67
C GLU A 100 -10.51 -10.26 -9.43
N GLY A 101 -9.85 -10.50 -8.29
CA GLY A 101 -10.49 -10.79 -7.02
C GLY A 101 -10.85 -9.60 -6.17
N SER A 102 -10.33 -8.41 -6.46
CA SER A 102 -10.35 -7.32 -5.49
C SER A 102 -10.81 -6.01 -6.08
N LYS A 103 -11.50 -5.23 -5.26
CA LYS A 103 -11.99 -3.91 -5.62
C LYS A 103 -11.96 -2.99 -4.41
N ASN A 104 -11.32 -1.85 -4.58
CA ASN A 104 -11.26 -0.84 -3.53
C ASN A 104 -12.61 -0.13 -3.36
N PHE A 105 -12.86 0.33 -2.14
CA PHE A 105 -13.92 1.29 -1.86
C PHE A 105 -13.57 2.65 -2.49
N PRO A 106 -14.52 3.34 -3.14
CA PRO A 106 -14.21 4.57 -3.86
C PRO A 106 -13.90 5.77 -2.96
N ASN A 107 -14.53 5.87 -1.79
CA ASN A 107 -14.49 7.07 -0.94
C ASN A 107 -14.13 6.79 0.52
N ALA A 108 -14.24 5.55 0.98
CA ALA A 108 -14.04 5.20 2.38
C ALA A 108 -12.59 5.42 2.81
N ASN A 109 -12.43 6.34 3.77
CA ASN A 109 -11.21 6.57 4.52
C ASN A 109 -11.46 6.27 6.00
N THR A 110 -10.36 6.10 6.73
CA THR A 110 -10.37 5.80 8.15
C THR A 110 -9.77 6.94 8.94
N ASN A 111 -10.42 7.31 10.05
CA ASN A 111 -9.81 8.17 11.05
C ASN A 111 -9.57 7.41 12.35
N GLU A 112 -8.70 7.95 13.19
CA GLU A 112 -8.52 7.48 14.55
C GLU A 112 -9.77 7.73 15.39
N ASN A 113 -10.07 6.79 16.27
CA ASN A 113 -11.21 6.78 17.19
C ASN A 113 -12.60 6.68 16.53
N ASP A 114 -12.66 6.28 15.25
CA ASP A 114 -13.90 6.08 14.52
C ASP A 114 -14.37 4.60 14.58
N ALA A 115 -15.70 4.44 14.60
CA ALA A 115 -16.39 3.16 14.52
C ALA A 115 -17.11 3.02 13.18
N TYR A 116 -16.92 1.88 12.53
CA TYR A 116 -17.60 1.52 11.29
C TYR A 116 -18.36 0.21 11.47
N TRP A 117 -19.58 0.17 10.94
CA TRP A 117 -20.38 -1.05 10.87
C TRP A 117 -20.34 -1.56 9.45
N ILE A 118 -19.85 -2.79 9.29
CA ILE A 118 -19.49 -3.33 7.98
C ILE A 118 -20.41 -4.50 7.70
N GLU A 119 -20.96 -4.50 6.49
CA GLU A 119 -21.72 -5.61 5.94
C GLU A 119 -20.98 -6.15 4.72
N ILE A 120 -20.79 -7.46 4.66
CA ILE A 120 -20.31 -8.19 3.49
C ILE A 120 -21.38 -9.21 3.15
N ALA A 121 -21.89 -9.19 1.93
CA ALA A 121 -22.95 -10.07 1.49
C ALA A 121 -22.60 -10.71 0.15
N LYS A 122 -22.82 -12.02 0.07
CA LYS A 122 -22.67 -12.84 -1.13
C LYS A 122 -24.02 -13.42 -1.51
N ASP A 123 -24.34 -13.42 -2.80
CA ASP A 123 -25.51 -14.11 -3.35
C ASP A 123 -25.17 -14.68 -4.73
N GLY A 124 -24.83 -15.96 -4.79
CA GLY A 124 -24.23 -16.54 -5.99
C GLY A 124 -22.90 -15.86 -6.32
N LEU A 125 -22.74 -15.44 -7.57
CA LEU A 125 -21.53 -14.75 -8.05
C LEU A 125 -21.48 -13.26 -7.68
N GLU A 126 -22.51 -12.72 -7.04
CA GLU A 126 -22.51 -11.32 -6.63
C GLU A 126 -21.95 -11.18 -5.22
N LEU A 127 -20.89 -10.40 -5.07
CA LEU A 127 -20.29 -10.04 -3.79
C LEU A 127 -20.40 -8.53 -3.58
N LYS A 128 -20.94 -8.10 -2.45
CA LYS A 128 -21.13 -6.69 -2.10
C LYS A 128 -20.65 -6.43 -0.69
N SER A 129 -20.06 -5.27 -0.46
CA SER A 129 -19.80 -4.78 0.88
C SER A 129 -20.20 -3.32 1.05
N ASN A 130 -20.77 -3.02 2.21
CA ASN A 130 -21.26 -1.72 2.62
C ASN A 130 -20.60 -1.34 3.94
N ILE A 131 -20.13 -0.09 4.04
CA ILE A 131 -19.60 0.51 5.25
C ILE A 131 -20.62 1.53 5.74
N TYR A 132 -20.97 1.47 7.02
CA TYR A 132 -21.93 2.36 7.69
C TYR A 132 -21.26 3.07 8.86
N THR A 133 -21.81 4.24 9.22
CA THR A 133 -21.35 5.07 10.36
C THR A 133 -22.25 4.94 11.59
N ASP A 134 -23.21 4.00 11.57
CA ASP A 134 -24.12 3.77 12.67
C ASP A 134 -24.43 2.27 12.88
N ALA A 135 -24.71 1.91 14.14
CA ALA A 135 -24.97 0.54 14.55
C ALA A 135 -26.24 -0.09 13.95
N ASN A 136 -27.15 0.73 13.42
CA ASN A 136 -28.39 0.24 12.80
C ASN A 136 -28.23 -0.05 11.30
N PHE A 137 -27.02 0.12 10.73
CA PHE A 137 -26.74 -0.08 9.31
C PHE A 137 -27.66 0.79 8.42
N SER A 138 -27.85 2.06 8.79
CA SER A 138 -28.82 2.97 8.14
C SER A 138 -28.17 4.12 7.37
N LYS A 139 -27.05 4.64 7.86
CA LYS A 139 -26.24 5.72 7.30
C LYS A 139 -25.07 5.12 6.52
N LEU A 140 -25.34 4.80 5.25
CA LEU A 140 -24.32 4.30 4.33
C LEU A 140 -23.21 5.36 4.18
N TYR A 141 -21.98 4.95 4.46
CA TYR A 141 -20.79 5.75 4.23
C TYR A 141 -20.19 5.47 2.85
N ASP A 142 -20.00 4.19 2.52
CA ASP A 142 -19.49 3.79 1.21
C ASP A 142 -19.89 2.35 0.86
N SER A 143 -19.78 1.98 -0.41
CA SER A 143 -20.14 0.66 -0.92
C SER A 143 -19.27 0.25 -2.09
N THR A 144 -19.02 -1.06 -2.21
CA THR A 144 -18.41 -1.65 -3.39
C THR A 144 -19.01 -3.02 -3.69
N SER A 145 -18.95 -3.43 -4.95
CA SER A 145 -19.43 -4.75 -5.40
C SER A 145 -18.56 -5.32 -6.51
N ILE A 146 -18.47 -6.64 -6.52
CA ILE A 146 -17.71 -7.46 -7.45
C ILE A 146 -18.64 -8.57 -7.97
N THR A 147 -18.73 -8.70 -9.29
CA THR A 147 -19.28 -9.90 -9.92
C THR A 147 -18.14 -10.89 -10.09
N MET A 148 -18.16 -11.98 -9.33
CA MET A 148 -17.15 -13.02 -9.31
C MET A 148 -17.26 -13.93 -10.54
N CYS A 149 -16.15 -14.51 -10.98
CA CYS A 149 -16.14 -15.46 -12.10
C CYS A 149 -16.37 -16.91 -11.66
N SER A 150 -16.16 -17.18 -10.37
CA SER A 150 -16.45 -18.46 -9.74
C SER A 150 -16.77 -18.26 -8.26
N ASN A 151 -17.26 -19.32 -7.61
CA ASN A 151 -17.74 -19.26 -6.24
C ASN A 151 -16.70 -19.83 -5.28
N PRO A 152 -16.20 -19.06 -4.30
CA PRO A 152 -15.44 -19.61 -3.18
C PRO A 152 -16.22 -20.76 -2.52
N THR A 153 -15.58 -21.91 -2.36
CA THR A 153 -16.21 -23.11 -1.80
C THR A 153 -15.85 -23.33 -0.34
N ASP A 154 -16.63 -24.16 0.35
CA ASP A 154 -16.33 -24.67 1.70
C ASP A 154 -16.05 -23.61 2.79
N LEU A 155 -16.61 -22.40 2.67
CA LEU A 155 -16.41 -21.33 3.64
C LEU A 155 -16.94 -21.73 5.04
N GLN A 156 -16.01 -22.02 5.95
CA GLN A 156 -16.31 -22.52 7.31
C GLN A 156 -15.58 -21.74 8.41
N TYR A 157 -14.62 -20.88 8.07
CA TYR A 157 -13.79 -20.22 9.08
C TYR A 157 -14.01 -18.71 9.06
N VAL A 158 -14.35 -18.14 10.21
CA VAL A 158 -14.23 -16.69 10.43
C VAL A 158 -12.77 -16.39 10.68
N ARG A 159 -12.19 -15.50 9.88
CA ARG A 159 -10.76 -15.21 9.89
C ARG A 159 -10.49 -13.73 10.12
N VAL A 160 -9.51 -13.47 10.98
CA VAL A 160 -8.93 -12.16 11.23
C VAL A 160 -7.41 -12.29 11.15
N SER A 161 -6.75 -11.56 10.25
CA SER A 161 -5.30 -11.71 10.04
C SER A 161 -4.65 -10.43 9.57
N ASN A 162 -3.44 -10.16 10.03
CA ASN A 162 -2.69 -8.99 9.61
C ASN A 162 -2.04 -9.17 8.22
N GLU A 163 -1.79 -10.43 7.82
CA GLU A 163 -1.07 -10.80 6.59
C GLU A 163 0.01 -9.80 6.22
N ASP A 164 1.01 -9.67 7.10
CA ASP A 164 2.00 -8.63 6.95
C ASP A 164 2.95 -8.86 5.76
N GLY A 165 3.35 -7.74 5.17
CA GLY A 165 4.34 -7.71 4.12
C GLY A 165 5.74 -8.07 4.60
N LYS A 166 6.60 -8.47 3.66
CA LYS A 166 8.05 -8.50 3.89
C LYS A 166 8.76 -7.60 2.87
N PRO A 167 9.90 -7.00 3.26
CA PRO A 167 10.59 -7.19 4.54
C PRO A 167 9.93 -6.45 5.71
N SER A 168 10.18 -6.93 6.94
CA SER A 168 9.81 -6.24 8.17
C SER A 168 10.35 -4.81 8.14
N GLY A 169 9.55 -3.84 8.56
CA GLY A 169 9.96 -2.45 8.55
C GLY A 169 8.83 -1.50 8.86
N ASN A 170 9.02 -0.23 8.53
CA ASN A 170 8.04 0.80 8.86
C ASN A 170 6.92 0.84 7.82
N GLY A 171 6.00 -0.12 7.87
CA GLY A 171 4.83 -0.16 6.98
C GLY A 171 3.62 0.66 7.47
N GLY A 172 3.80 1.54 8.44
CA GLY A 172 2.70 2.08 9.24
C GLY A 172 2.15 1.05 10.24
N LYS A 173 1.09 1.43 10.95
CA LYS A 173 0.44 0.60 11.98
C LYS A 173 -1.05 0.84 12.01
N LEU A 174 -1.82 -0.21 12.30
CA LEU A 174 -3.26 -0.13 12.47
C LEU A 174 -3.66 -0.87 13.73
N PHE A 175 -4.22 -0.14 14.69
CA PHE A 175 -4.67 -0.67 15.96
C PHE A 175 -6.16 -0.46 16.11
N GLY A 176 -6.84 -1.48 16.63
CA GLY A 176 -8.29 -1.41 16.77
C GLY A 176 -8.87 -2.71 17.28
N TYR A 177 -10.19 -2.79 17.24
CA TYR A 177 -10.90 -3.99 17.62
C TYR A 177 -12.06 -4.31 16.67
N ILE A 178 -12.46 -5.58 16.70
CA ILE A 178 -13.60 -6.13 15.99
C ILE A 178 -14.59 -6.64 17.03
N ASP A 179 -15.87 -6.36 16.81
CA ASP A 179 -16.94 -6.75 17.71
C ASP A 179 -18.24 -7.00 16.94
N ASP A 180 -19.29 -7.48 17.62
CA ASP A 180 -20.63 -7.68 17.10
C ASP A 180 -20.68 -8.52 15.80
N ILE A 181 -19.83 -9.55 15.70
CA ILE A 181 -19.76 -10.38 14.49
C ILE A 181 -21.01 -11.24 14.40
N LYS A 182 -21.77 -11.10 13.31
CA LYS A 182 -23.00 -11.86 13.03
C LYS A 182 -22.99 -12.35 11.59
N ILE A 183 -23.34 -13.62 11.38
CA ILE A 183 -23.46 -14.22 10.05
C ILE A 183 -24.88 -14.76 9.88
N TYR A 184 -25.45 -14.52 8.72
CA TYR A 184 -26.82 -14.90 8.34
C TYR A 184 -26.80 -15.66 7.02
N ASN A 185 -27.62 -16.71 6.89
CA ASN A 185 -27.84 -17.41 5.62
C ASN A 185 -28.83 -16.62 4.76
N LYS A 186 -28.39 -15.47 4.27
CA LYS A 186 -29.26 -14.45 3.67
C LYS A 186 -28.72 -13.96 2.32
N LYS A 187 -29.65 -13.76 1.37
CA LYS A 187 -29.41 -13.12 0.08
C LYS A 187 -29.34 -11.60 0.17
N ILE A 188 -28.59 -10.97 -0.73
CA ILE A 188 -28.40 -9.51 -0.81
C ILE A 188 -29.74 -8.74 -0.89
N SER A 189 -30.74 -9.30 -1.58
CA SER A 189 -32.05 -8.66 -1.82
C SER A 189 -33.04 -8.73 -0.64
N SER A 190 -32.74 -9.51 0.40
CA SER A 190 -33.68 -9.77 1.50
C SER A 190 -33.73 -8.59 2.49
N LYS A 191 -34.93 -8.18 2.91
CA LYS A 191 -35.11 -7.04 3.85
C LYS A 191 -35.05 -7.45 5.33
N ASN A 192 -35.43 -8.68 5.66
CA ASN A 192 -35.45 -9.19 7.04
C ASN A 192 -34.22 -10.05 7.32
N TYR A 193 -33.72 -9.98 8.56
CA TYR A 193 -32.67 -10.87 9.07
C TYR A 193 -33.33 -11.98 9.87
N ASP A 194 -33.13 -13.23 9.45
CA ASP A 194 -33.50 -14.40 10.24
C ASP A 194 -32.51 -14.56 11.43
N LYS A 195 -32.68 -15.65 12.19
CA LYS A 195 -31.73 -16.00 13.25
C LYS A 195 -30.32 -16.14 12.66
N ALA A 196 -29.35 -15.45 13.27
CA ALA A 196 -27.95 -15.56 12.87
C ALA A 196 -27.46 -17.01 13.04
N VAL A 197 -26.73 -17.54 12.05
CA VAL A 197 -26.07 -18.86 12.15
C VAL A 197 -24.82 -18.80 13.00
N PHE A 198 -24.23 -17.62 13.13
CA PHE A 198 -23.14 -17.33 14.04
C PHE A 198 -23.31 -15.92 14.60
N SER A 199 -23.06 -15.75 15.90
CA SER A 199 -23.07 -14.46 16.57
C SER A 199 -22.08 -14.46 17.72
N THR A 200 -21.29 -13.40 17.85
CA THR A 200 -20.44 -13.16 19.03
C THR A 200 -20.40 -11.67 19.35
N THR A 201 -20.55 -11.35 20.63
CA THR A 201 -20.29 -10.02 21.21
C THR A 201 -19.09 -10.06 22.16
N PHE A 202 -18.39 -11.20 22.22
CA PHE A 202 -17.26 -11.49 23.11
C PHE A 202 -17.52 -11.27 24.63
N ASP A 203 -18.74 -10.91 25.03
CA ASP A 203 -19.12 -10.66 26.43
C ASP A 203 -18.90 -11.86 27.36
N GLU A 204 -19.05 -13.07 26.81
CA GLU A 204 -18.91 -14.35 27.52
C GLU A 204 -17.44 -14.80 27.66
N CYS A 205 -16.50 -14.08 27.05
CA CYS A 205 -15.11 -14.48 26.96
C CYS A 205 -14.34 -14.08 28.23
N VAL A 206 -13.89 -15.07 28.99
CA VAL A 206 -13.11 -14.86 30.23
C VAL A 206 -11.59 -14.91 30.02
N ASN A 207 -11.13 -15.19 28.81
CA ASN A 207 -9.72 -15.26 28.46
C ASN A 207 -9.48 -14.87 27.00
N LYS A 208 -8.19 -14.76 26.61
CA LYS A 208 -7.76 -14.32 25.27
C LYS A 208 -8.30 -15.18 24.12
N SER A 209 -8.49 -16.48 24.32
CA SER A 209 -9.00 -17.41 23.30
C SER A 209 -10.52 -17.60 23.36
N CYS A 210 -11.21 -16.83 24.21
CA CYS A 210 -12.63 -17.00 24.52
C CYS A 210 -13.00 -18.46 24.84
N ASN A 211 -12.38 -19.04 25.88
CA ASN A 211 -12.57 -20.45 26.27
C ASN A 211 -12.17 -21.43 25.16
N ASN A 212 -11.07 -21.15 24.46
CA ASN A 212 -10.55 -21.95 23.33
C ASN A 212 -11.50 -22.04 22.12
N LYS A 213 -12.50 -21.15 22.06
CA LYS A 213 -13.36 -21.01 20.87
C LYS A 213 -12.62 -20.37 19.69
N TRP A 214 -11.70 -19.46 19.99
CA TRP A 214 -10.84 -18.81 18.99
C TRP A 214 -9.43 -19.38 19.05
N PHE A 215 -8.94 -19.84 17.91
CA PHE A 215 -7.53 -20.15 17.75
C PHE A 215 -6.75 -18.86 17.49
N LEU A 216 -5.65 -18.67 18.21
CA LEU A 216 -4.76 -17.51 18.06
C LEU A 216 -3.33 -17.98 17.79
N GLN A 217 -2.73 -17.50 16.71
CA GLN A 217 -1.32 -17.79 16.44
C GLN A 217 -0.39 -16.92 17.30
N ASN A 218 -0.75 -15.65 17.50
CA ASN A 218 -0.01 -14.71 18.33
C ASN A 218 -0.94 -13.86 19.20
N SER A 219 -1.10 -14.29 20.46
CA SER A 219 -1.99 -13.67 21.44
C SER A 219 -1.51 -12.30 21.98
N GLU A 220 -0.37 -11.80 21.51
CA GLU A 220 0.09 -10.42 21.77
C GLU A 220 -0.37 -9.45 20.68
N ARG A 221 -0.78 -9.97 19.50
CA ARG A 221 -1.12 -9.19 18.31
C ARG A 221 -2.58 -9.26 17.96
N ILE A 222 -3.21 -10.43 18.07
CA ILE A 222 -4.65 -10.61 17.88
C ILE A 222 -5.16 -11.47 19.02
N PHE A 223 -6.07 -10.93 19.82
CA PHE A 223 -6.59 -11.61 21.01
C PHE A 223 -7.93 -11.02 21.46
N VAL A 224 -8.70 -11.81 22.19
CA VAL A 224 -9.92 -11.32 22.85
C VAL A 224 -9.52 -10.58 24.13
N GLU A 225 -9.83 -9.30 24.21
CA GLU A 225 -9.61 -8.51 25.42
C GLU A 225 -10.79 -8.75 26.38
N SER A 226 -10.65 -9.71 27.29
CA SER A 226 -11.73 -10.15 28.18
C SER A 226 -12.33 -9.03 29.04
N GLN A 227 -11.56 -7.98 29.37
CA GLN A 227 -12.09 -6.87 30.17
C GLN A 227 -12.89 -5.86 29.34
N LYS A 228 -12.60 -5.78 28.04
CA LYS A 228 -13.27 -4.85 27.11
C LYS A 228 -14.25 -5.55 26.18
N GLN A 229 -14.31 -6.87 26.23
CA GLN A 229 -15.29 -7.73 25.54
C GLN A 229 -15.27 -7.53 24.02
N HIS A 230 -14.08 -7.53 23.40
CA HIS A 230 -13.94 -7.45 21.95
C HIS A 230 -12.66 -8.14 21.46
N LEU A 231 -12.55 -8.44 20.16
CA LEU A 231 -11.34 -8.96 19.55
C LEU A 231 -10.39 -7.81 19.18
N GLN A 232 -9.36 -7.60 19.97
CA GLN A 232 -8.32 -6.60 19.71
C GLN A 232 -7.35 -7.10 18.63
N PHE A 233 -6.90 -6.20 17.77
CA PHE A 233 -5.80 -6.43 16.84
C PHE A 233 -4.77 -5.30 16.87
N LEU A 234 -3.52 -5.67 16.61
CA LEU A 234 -2.36 -4.78 16.51
C LEU A 234 -1.58 -5.10 15.23
N SER A 235 -1.96 -4.46 14.12
CA SER A 235 -1.33 -4.67 12.83
C SER A 235 -0.11 -3.76 12.62
N ALA A 236 1.02 -4.38 12.29
CA ALA A 236 2.26 -3.72 11.90
C ALA A 236 3.06 -4.66 10.99
N VAL A 237 4.02 -4.12 10.24
CA VAL A 237 4.84 -4.91 9.30
C VAL A 237 6.04 -5.53 9.99
N THR A 238 5.83 -6.71 10.55
CA THR A 238 6.81 -7.44 11.38
C THR A 238 7.48 -8.62 10.66
N GLY A 239 7.00 -8.98 9.48
CA GLY A 239 7.38 -10.19 8.75
C GLY A 239 6.78 -11.49 9.34
N THR A 240 5.75 -11.41 10.19
CA THR A 240 5.09 -12.53 10.90
C THR A 240 3.59 -12.67 10.59
N ASN A 241 3.06 -13.90 10.57
CA ASN A 241 1.65 -14.14 10.23
C ASN A 241 0.76 -14.19 11.47
N ASP A 242 0.40 -13.02 11.98
CA ASP A 242 -0.54 -12.97 13.08
C ASP A 242 -1.96 -13.17 12.57
N TYR A 243 -2.64 -14.19 13.09
CA TYR A 243 -4.04 -14.47 12.78
C TYR A 243 -4.80 -15.02 13.99
N ALA A 244 -6.11 -14.85 13.91
CA ALA A 244 -7.10 -15.52 14.72
C ALA A 244 -8.17 -16.13 13.80
N HIS A 245 -8.68 -17.31 14.17
CA HIS A 245 -9.84 -17.88 13.49
C HIS A 245 -10.81 -18.57 14.44
N PHE A 246 -12.06 -18.64 13.98
CA PHE A 246 -13.14 -19.38 14.60
C PHE A 246 -13.76 -20.33 13.57
N THR A 247 -13.94 -21.60 13.93
CA THR A 247 -14.55 -22.61 13.07
C THR A 247 -16.06 -22.61 13.27
N LEU A 248 -16.82 -22.40 12.19
CA LEU A 248 -18.27 -22.50 12.20
C LEU A 248 -18.72 -23.97 12.28
N ASP A 249 -19.85 -24.20 12.95
CA ASP A 249 -20.45 -25.53 13.09
C ASP A 249 -20.86 -26.14 11.74
N THR A 250 -21.14 -25.29 10.75
CA THR A 250 -21.57 -25.69 9.41
C THR A 250 -20.89 -24.84 8.33
N ILE A 251 -20.61 -25.45 7.18
CA ILE A 251 -20.19 -24.75 5.96
C ILE A 251 -21.31 -23.78 5.53
N LEU A 252 -20.93 -22.57 5.14
CA LEU A 252 -21.88 -21.55 4.69
C LEU A 252 -22.44 -21.87 3.30
N PRO A 253 -23.73 -21.59 3.06
CA PRO A 253 -24.35 -21.79 1.75
C PRO A 253 -23.86 -20.75 0.73
N ASP A 254 -24.30 -20.87 -0.52
CA ASP A 254 -23.91 -19.98 -1.62
C ASP A 254 -24.37 -18.51 -1.46
N SER A 255 -25.29 -18.25 -0.52
CA SER A 255 -25.76 -16.91 -0.17
C SER A 255 -25.67 -16.67 1.33
N TRP A 256 -24.92 -15.65 1.75
CA TRP A 256 -24.76 -15.29 3.15
C TRP A 256 -24.51 -13.79 3.31
N THR A 257 -24.71 -13.31 4.53
CA THR A 257 -24.38 -11.94 4.94
C THR A 257 -23.64 -11.97 6.27
N MET A 258 -22.43 -11.39 6.29
CA MET A 258 -21.63 -11.17 7.49
C MET A 258 -21.71 -9.69 7.87
N ARG A 259 -21.95 -9.42 9.14
CA ARG A 259 -21.94 -8.09 9.74
C ARG A 259 -20.98 -8.06 10.91
N PHE A 260 -20.27 -6.95 11.09
CA PHE A 260 -19.41 -6.73 12.24
C PHE A 260 -19.16 -5.24 12.46
N LYS A 261 -18.76 -4.89 13.67
CA LYS A 261 -18.24 -3.57 14.04
C LYS A 261 -16.72 -3.61 13.92
N LEU A 262 -16.15 -2.59 13.30
CA LEU A 262 -14.72 -2.32 13.25
C LEU A 262 -14.46 -0.96 13.89
N TYR A 263 -13.61 -0.93 14.92
CA TYR A 263 -13.17 0.30 15.56
C TYR A 263 -11.67 0.48 15.36
N ILE A 264 -11.24 1.71 15.09
CA ILE A 264 -9.83 2.04 14.88
C ILE A 264 -9.37 2.92 16.04
N ASP A 265 -8.56 2.35 16.94
CA ASP A 265 -8.01 3.07 18.10
C ASP A 265 -6.94 4.06 17.67
N ASN A 266 -6.00 3.61 16.82
CA ASN A 266 -4.85 4.40 16.38
C ASN A 266 -4.42 3.97 14.98
N LEU A 267 -3.97 4.95 14.20
CA LEU A 267 -3.58 4.79 12.81
C LEU A 267 -2.27 5.54 12.55
N GLU A 268 -1.22 4.77 12.25
CA GLU A 268 0.02 5.32 11.69
C GLU A 268 0.02 5.03 10.18
N PRO A 269 -0.11 6.04 9.30
CA PRO A 269 -0.12 5.82 7.85
C PRO A 269 1.20 5.24 7.36
N HIS A 270 1.16 4.47 6.28
CA HIS A 270 2.36 3.98 5.62
C HIS A 270 3.24 5.18 5.22
N PRO A 271 4.54 5.19 5.54
CA PRO A 271 5.42 6.29 5.18
C PRO A 271 5.46 6.46 3.66
N GLY A 272 4.82 7.53 3.17
CA GLY A 272 4.58 7.80 1.74
C GLY A 272 5.81 8.21 0.93
N GLY A 273 6.92 7.49 1.04
CA GLY A 273 8.12 7.82 0.28
C GLY A 273 8.77 9.14 0.69
N LYS A 274 8.73 9.47 2.00
CA LYS A 274 9.49 10.56 2.62
C LYS A 274 10.89 10.08 2.95
N GLY A 275 11.91 10.82 2.52
CA GLY A 275 13.30 10.47 2.81
C GLY A 275 13.75 10.97 4.17
N PHE A 276 15.06 10.95 4.40
CA PHE A 276 15.67 11.37 5.67
C PHE A 276 15.35 12.84 6.06
N LEU A 277 14.98 13.70 5.10
CA LEU A 277 14.59 15.08 5.35
C LEU A 277 13.12 15.20 5.81
N GLY A 278 12.32 14.13 5.74
CA GLY A 278 10.91 14.13 6.13
C GLY A 278 10.00 14.98 5.23
N ILE A 279 10.47 15.35 4.04
CA ILE A 279 9.77 16.21 3.09
C ILE A 279 8.84 15.36 2.20
N GLU A 280 7.68 15.90 1.83
CA GLU A 280 6.76 15.24 0.89
C GLU A 280 7.43 14.99 -0.47
N PRO A 281 7.11 13.89 -1.18
CA PRO A 281 7.69 13.60 -2.49
C PRO A 281 7.54 14.73 -3.52
N THR A 282 6.40 15.42 -3.52
CA THR A 282 6.10 16.56 -4.39
C THR A 282 6.99 17.76 -4.06
N ASP A 283 7.15 18.06 -2.77
CA ASP A 283 7.95 19.18 -2.29
C ASP A 283 9.43 18.91 -2.50
N ARG A 284 9.90 17.68 -2.31
CA ARG A 284 11.27 17.25 -2.66
C ARG A 284 11.55 17.51 -4.14
N GLN A 285 10.62 17.15 -5.03
CA GLN A 285 10.76 17.40 -6.47
C GLN A 285 10.81 18.90 -6.77
N LEU A 286 10.00 19.70 -6.10
CA LEU A 286 9.95 21.15 -6.29
C LEU A 286 11.22 21.86 -5.75
N ILE A 287 11.65 21.53 -4.54
CA ILE A 287 12.73 22.22 -3.81
C ILE A 287 14.11 21.80 -4.34
N PHE A 288 14.30 20.52 -4.67
CA PHE A 288 15.62 20.00 -5.07
C PHE A 288 15.65 19.49 -6.51
N GLY A 289 14.58 18.80 -6.95
CA GLY A 289 14.48 18.29 -8.31
C GLY A 289 14.54 19.40 -9.35
N ILE A 290 13.57 20.32 -9.37
CA ILE A 290 13.48 21.37 -10.39
C ILE A 290 14.73 22.26 -10.45
N PRO A 291 15.27 22.79 -9.34
CA PRO A 291 16.50 23.58 -9.37
C PRO A 291 17.68 22.83 -9.97
N SER A 292 17.78 21.52 -9.74
CA SER A 292 18.86 20.70 -10.29
C SER A 292 18.86 20.62 -11.83
N PHE A 293 17.69 20.76 -12.46
CA PHE A 293 17.56 20.80 -13.93
C PHE A 293 17.68 22.22 -14.50
N VAL A 294 17.11 23.21 -13.83
CA VAL A 294 16.94 24.57 -14.39
C VAL A 294 18.17 25.44 -14.17
N LEU A 295 18.81 25.36 -13.00
CA LEU A 295 19.93 26.23 -12.65
C LEU A 295 21.17 26.05 -13.55
N PRO A 296 21.55 24.85 -14.03
CA PRO A 296 22.64 24.68 -14.99
C PRO A 296 22.38 25.41 -16.31
N PHE A 297 21.13 25.38 -16.78
CA PHE A 297 20.72 26.08 -17.99
C PHE A 297 20.79 27.61 -17.82
N ILE A 298 20.26 28.13 -16.71
CA ILE A 298 20.35 29.57 -16.39
C ILE A 298 21.82 30.01 -16.26
N SER A 299 22.64 29.20 -15.59
CA SER A 299 24.07 29.42 -15.45
C SER A 299 24.79 29.50 -16.81
N TYR A 300 24.45 28.60 -17.74
CA TYR A 300 24.95 28.68 -19.11
C TYR A 300 24.53 29.97 -19.80
N MET A 301 23.25 30.33 -19.74
CA MET A 301 22.70 31.53 -20.42
C MET A 301 23.37 32.83 -19.94
N ILE A 302 23.49 33.02 -18.63
CA ILE A 302 24.14 34.21 -18.04
C ILE A 302 25.62 34.29 -18.41
N SER A 303 26.27 33.14 -18.58
CA SER A 303 27.71 33.06 -18.85
C SER A 303 28.07 32.85 -20.33
N ARG A 304 27.11 32.80 -21.26
CA ARG A 304 27.28 32.36 -22.66
C ARG A 304 28.45 33.03 -23.40
N GLU A 305 28.68 34.31 -23.13
CA GLU A 305 29.73 35.11 -23.76
C GLU A 305 31.11 34.93 -23.12
N ILE A 306 31.12 34.47 -21.86
CA ILE A 306 32.33 34.27 -21.05
C ILE A 306 32.86 32.85 -21.29
N SER A 307 34.08 32.75 -21.80
CA SER A 307 34.79 31.48 -21.96
C SER A 307 35.36 31.04 -20.60
N SER A 308 34.95 29.86 -20.13
CA SER A 308 35.49 29.24 -18.92
C SER A 308 35.42 27.72 -19.02
N LYS A 309 36.60 27.07 -19.02
CA LYS A 309 36.71 25.61 -18.99
C LYS A 309 36.12 25.03 -17.71
N PHE A 310 36.38 25.66 -16.57
CA PHE A 310 35.89 25.21 -15.26
C PHE A 310 34.35 25.19 -15.22
N LEU A 311 33.71 26.30 -15.60
CA LEU A 311 32.24 26.36 -15.61
C LEU A 311 31.63 25.39 -16.63
N GLY A 312 32.23 25.27 -17.82
CA GLY A 312 31.80 24.28 -18.81
C GLY A 312 31.88 22.84 -18.29
N SER A 313 32.95 22.50 -17.57
CA SER A 313 33.11 21.19 -16.93
C SER A 313 32.04 20.92 -15.88
N LEU A 314 31.69 21.90 -15.04
CA LEU A 314 30.66 21.71 -14.02
C LEU A 314 29.27 21.51 -14.63
N ILE A 315 28.95 22.19 -15.74
CA ILE A 315 27.69 21.99 -16.48
C ILE A 315 27.62 20.55 -17.03
N VAL A 316 28.72 20.04 -17.59
CA VAL A 316 28.81 18.64 -18.06
C VAL A 316 28.58 17.67 -16.89
N VAL A 317 29.26 17.87 -15.76
CA VAL A 317 29.10 17.04 -14.56
C VAL A 317 27.65 17.02 -14.07
N SER A 318 26.99 18.18 -14.05
CA SER A 318 25.57 18.28 -13.68
C SER A 318 24.68 17.44 -14.61
N GLY A 319 24.91 17.50 -15.93
CA GLY A 319 24.17 16.69 -16.89
C GLY A 319 24.39 15.18 -16.72
N ILE A 320 25.62 14.76 -16.38
CA ILE A 320 25.94 13.35 -16.10
C ILE A 320 25.25 12.87 -14.82
N ILE A 321 25.27 13.66 -13.74
CA ILE A 321 24.60 13.28 -12.47
C ILE A 321 23.10 13.10 -12.70
N ILE A 322 22.48 13.97 -13.49
CA ILE A 322 21.08 13.83 -13.87
C ILE A 322 20.83 12.51 -14.61
N LEU A 323 21.67 12.16 -15.60
CA LEU A 323 21.55 10.88 -16.32
C LEU A 323 21.73 9.68 -15.39
N ILE A 324 22.68 9.73 -14.45
CA ILE A 324 22.88 8.65 -13.46
C ILE A 324 21.61 8.49 -12.60
N GLY A 325 21.06 9.59 -12.09
CA GLY A 325 19.82 9.55 -11.31
C GLY A 325 18.64 8.96 -12.09
N ILE A 326 18.53 9.29 -13.38
CA ILE A 326 17.56 8.72 -14.32
C ILE A 326 17.76 7.19 -14.45
N THR A 327 18.99 6.72 -14.64
CA THR A 327 19.28 5.28 -14.79
C THR A 327 19.02 4.45 -13.52
N ILE A 328 19.27 5.01 -12.33
CA ILE A 328 19.01 4.31 -11.06
C ILE A 328 17.50 4.09 -10.86
N ASN A 329 16.67 5.05 -11.27
CA ASN A 329 15.21 4.93 -11.20
C ASN A 329 14.59 4.07 -12.32
N LEU A 330 15.39 3.48 -13.21
CA LEU A 330 14.91 2.66 -14.32
C LEU A 330 14.55 1.22 -13.87
N SER A 331 15.17 0.71 -12.79
CA SER A 331 14.93 -0.65 -12.26
C SER A 331 13.48 -0.83 -11.79
N SER A 332 12.89 0.19 -11.16
CA SER A 332 11.48 0.17 -10.73
C SER A 332 10.49 0.24 -11.91
N LEU A 333 10.94 0.67 -13.10
CA LEU A 333 10.12 0.78 -14.30
C LEU A 333 9.97 -0.57 -15.02
N ILE A 334 11.03 -1.38 -15.04
CA ILE A 334 11.02 -2.69 -15.72
C ILE A 334 9.99 -3.64 -15.09
N GLN A 335 9.74 -3.52 -13.78
CA GLN A 335 8.72 -4.29 -13.08
C GLN A 335 7.28 -3.80 -13.33
N ASN A 336 7.08 -2.57 -13.83
CA ASN A 336 5.76 -1.96 -14.06
C ASN A 336 5.33 -1.90 -15.54
N LEU A 337 6.12 -2.50 -16.45
CA LEU A 337 5.87 -2.52 -17.89
C LEU A 337 4.58 -3.27 -18.31
N ASP A 338 3.94 -4.00 -17.40
CA ASP A 338 2.64 -4.66 -17.64
C ASP A 338 1.45 -3.69 -17.58
N SER A 339 1.64 -2.46 -17.08
CA SER A 339 0.61 -1.41 -17.12
C SER A 339 1.02 -0.32 -18.11
N THR A 340 0.11 0.01 -19.03
CA THR A 340 0.27 0.94 -20.15
C THR A 340 0.36 2.41 -19.70
N ASP A 341 1.33 2.77 -18.85
CA ASP A 341 1.48 4.14 -18.36
C ASP A 341 2.39 4.99 -19.28
N ILE A 342 1.82 5.38 -20.42
CA ILE A 342 2.46 6.25 -21.44
C ILE A 342 3.00 7.55 -20.83
N THR A 343 2.39 8.04 -19.75
CA THR A 343 2.76 9.29 -19.08
C THR A 343 4.15 9.19 -18.43
N HIS A 344 4.47 8.03 -17.85
CA HIS A 344 5.78 7.79 -17.24
C HIS A 344 6.90 7.74 -18.29
N ILE A 345 6.63 7.12 -19.45
CA ILE A 345 7.56 7.04 -20.57
C ILE A 345 7.89 8.45 -21.09
N ILE A 346 6.88 9.29 -21.35
CA ILE A 346 7.06 10.66 -21.87
C ILE A 346 7.92 11.50 -20.92
N LYS A 347 7.63 11.48 -19.61
CA LYS A 347 8.40 12.23 -18.60
C LYS A 347 9.88 11.84 -18.62
N PHE A 348 10.17 10.54 -18.70
CA PHE A 348 11.55 10.04 -18.71
C PHE A 348 12.31 10.45 -19.97
N THR A 349 11.68 10.34 -21.14
CA THR A 349 12.27 10.77 -22.41
C THR A 349 12.63 12.25 -22.39
N ILE A 350 11.75 13.11 -21.87
CA ILE A 350 12.01 14.55 -21.75
C ILE A 350 13.23 14.83 -20.86
N MET A 351 13.34 14.14 -19.72
CA MET A 351 14.49 14.32 -18.82
C MET A 351 15.82 13.91 -19.48
N ILE A 352 15.85 12.82 -20.24
CA ILE A 352 17.05 12.40 -21.00
C ILE A 352 17.45 13.47 -22.02
N ILE A 353 16.48 14.03 -22.75
CA ILE A 353 16.73 15.08 -23.73
C ILE A 353 17.36 16.31 -23.06
N ILE A 354 16.79 16.76 -21.93
CA ILE A 354 17.32 17.90 -21.17
C ILE A 354 18.75 17.64 -20.68
N ALA A 355 19.01 16.47 -20.10
CA ALA A 355 20.33 16.13 -19.58
C ALA A 355 21.39 16.06 -20.69
N THR A 356 21.05 15.44 -21.82
CA THR A 356 21.92 15.38 -23.00
C THR A 356 22.20 16.77 -23.56
N PHE A 357 21.18 17.63 -23.62
CA PHE A 357 21.32 19.00 -24.05
C PHE A 357 22.26 19.81 -23.15
N LEU A 358 22.17 19.66 -21.82
CA LEU A 358 23.10 20.30 -20.87
C LEU A 358 24.56 19.85 -21.10
N ILE A 359 24.79 18.55 -21.35
CA ILE A 359 26.12 18.03 -21.66
C ILE A 359 26.69 18.67 -22.93
N ILE A 360 25.86 18.82 -23.98
CA ILE A 360 26.25 19.48 -25.23
C ILE A 360 26.62 20.94 -24.97
N LEU A 361 25.79 21.68 -24.21
CA LEU A 361 26.06 23.09 -23.87
C LEU A 361 27.36 23.25 -23.07
N GLY A 362 27.59 22.40 -22.07
CA GLY A 362 28.82 22.38 -21.29
C GLY A 362 30.05 22.09 -22.15
N SER A 363 29.96 21.08 -23.02
CA SER A 363 31.02 20.69 -23.96
C SER A 363 31.35 21.80 -24.96
N TRP A 364 30.32 22.47 -25.50
CA TRP A 364 30.52 23.61 -26.40
C TRP A 364 31.24 24.75 -25.70
N LYS A 365 30.89 25.03 -24.44
CA LYS A 365 31.58 26.06 -23.64
C LYS A 365 33.06 25.74 -23.42
N ILE A 366 33.40 24.47 -23.17
CA ILE A 366 34.79 24.00 -23.06
C ILE A 366 35.52 24.21 -24.39
N LYS A 367 34.94 23.77 -25.51
CA LYS A 367 35.51 23.92 -26.86
C LYS A 367 35.78 25.40 -27.19
N LYS A 368 34.83 26.29 -26.89
CA LYS A 368 34.98 27.74 -27.11
C LYS A 368 36.13 28.34 -26.29
N TYR A 369 36.41 27.83 -25.10
CA TYR A 369 37.57 28.25 -24.32
C TYR A 369 38.88 27.81 -24.97
N THR A 370 38.97 26.58 -25.47
CA THR A 370 40.18 26.06 -26.13
C THR A 370 40.52 26.81 -27.42
N ILE A 371 39.52 27.25 -28.20
CA ILE A 371 39.74 27.98 -29.47
C ILE A 371 40.18 29.44 -29.24
N ARG A 372 39.78 30.05 -28.11
CA ARG A 372 40.10 31.46 -27.78
C ARG A 372 41.43 31.64 -27.04
N ARG A 373 42.09 30.54 -26.67
CA ARG A 373 43.43 30.53 -26.06
C ARG A 373 44.44 30.19 -27.14
#